data_AF-A0A656GL57-F1
#
_entry.id   AF-A0A656GL57-F1
#
_cell.length_a   1.000
_cell.length_b   1.000
_cell.length_c   1.000
_cell.angle_alpha   90.00
_cell.angle_beta   90.00
_cell.angle_gamma   90.00
#
_symmetry.space_group_name_H-M   'P 1'
#
loop_
_entity.id
_entity.type
_entity.pdbx_description
1 polymer ?
#
loop_
_entity_poly.entity_id
_entity_poly.type
_entity_poly.pdbx_seq_one_letter_code
_entity_poly.pdbx_strand_id
1 'polypeptide(L)'
;HGIQAFSSNFGLYGDLSQRVMAIIESMVPAVEVYSIDEAFADLTGMPGNLTELGRSIRAKVHRCTGIPVGVGVAPTKTLAKL
;
A
#
# COMPACT_ATOMS: atom_id res chain seq x y z
N HIS A 1 -21.83 -25.65 -5.69
CA HIS A 1 -21.69 -24.48 -6.57
C HIS A 1 -22.39 -23.29 -5.90
N GLY A 2 -21.63 -22.37 -5.31
CA GLY A 2 -22.15 -21.23 -4.51
C GLY A 2 -21.42 -19.93 -4.85
N ILE A 3 -21.06 -19.75 -6.12
CA ILE A 3 -20.38 -18.55 -6.60
C ILE A 3 -21.39 -17.39 -6.55
N GLN A 4 -20.99 -16.29 -5.94
CA GLN A 4 -21.78 -15.08 -5.86
C GLN A 4 -21.10 -14.00 -6.71
N ALA A 5 -21.81 -13.51 -7.72
CA ALA A 5 -21.32 -12.47 -8.62
C ALA A 5 -21.76 -11.09 -8.13
N PHE A 6 -20.83 -10.14 -8.11
CA PHE A 6 -21.08 -8.75 -7.77
C PHE A 6 -20.69 -7.86 -8.95
N SER A 7 -21.44 -6.80 -9.18
CA SER A 7 -21.12 -5.79 -10.19
C SER A 7 -19.89 -4.97 -9.79
N SER A 8 -19.02 -4.68 -10.74
CA SER A 8 -17.85 -3.83 -10.54
C SER A 8 -18.26 -2.37 -10.28
N ASN A 9 -17.62 -1.70 -9.32
CA ASN A 9 -17.77 -0.26 -9.08
C ASN A 9 -16.41 0.44 -9.18
N PHE A 10 -16.01 0.77 -10.41
CA PHE A 10 -14.69 1.32 -10.71
C PHE A 10 -14.42 2.66 -10.03
N GLY A 11 -15.43 3.54 -9.93
CA GLY A 11 -15.28 4.84 -9.26
C GLY A 11 -14.95 4.68 -7.77
N LEU A 12 -15.69 3.81 -7.08
CA LEU A 12 -15.43 3.52 -5.67
C LEU A 12 -14.03 2.93 -5.45
N TYR A 13 -13.61 1.96 -6.28
CA TYR A 13 -12.28 1.37 -6.15
C TYR A 13 -11.16 2.38 -6.45
N GLY A 14 -11.36 3.25 -7.44
CA GLY A 14 -10.43 4.33 -7.75
C GLY A 14 -10.27 5.32 -6.60
N ASP A 15 -11.37 5.77 -5.99
CA ASP A 15 -11.34 6.68 -4.84
C ASP A 15 -10.65 6.06 -3.62
N LEU A 16 -10.92 4.78 -3.34
CA LEU A 16 -10.27 4.05 -2.26
C LEU A 16 -8.77 3.87 -2.50
N SER A 17 -8.39 3.52 -3.73
CA SER A 17 -6.99 3.43 -4.16
C SER A 17 -6.25 4.75 -3.94
N GLN A 18 -6.81 5.86 -4.43
CA GLN A 18 -6.20 7.18 -4.26
C GLN A 18 -5.97 7.52 -2.78
N ARG A 19 -6.92 7.20 -1.89
CA ARG A 19 -6.76 7.40 -0.44
C ARG A 19 -5.63 6.55 0.14
N VAL A 20 -5.53 5.29 -0.25
CA VAL A 20 -4.44 4.40 0.19
C VAL A 20 -3.09 4.98 -0.26
N MET A 21 -2.95 5.33 -1.54
CA MET A 21 -1.70 5.86 -2.09
C MET A 21 -1.29 7.18 -1.42
N ALA A 22 -2.24 8.10 -1.23
CA ALA A 22 -1.97 9.37 -0.54
C ALA A 22 -1.48 9.19 0.91
N ILE A 23 -1.97 8.17 1.62
CA ILE A 23 -1.49 7.85 2.97
C ILE A 23 -0.05 7.35 2.92
N ILE A 24 0.29 6.45 1.98
CA ILE A 24 1.64 5.91 1.83
C ILE A 24 2.61 7.02 1.46
N GLU A 25 2.28 7.85 0.47
CA GLU A 25 3.06 9.02 0.04
C GLU A 25 3.33 10.01 1.18
N SER A 26 2.41 10.16 2.14
CA SER A 26 2.61 11.02 3.31
C SER A 26 3.64 10.51 4.33
N MET A 27 4.12 9.26 4.19
CA MET A 27 4.94 8.58 5.19
C MET A 27 6.34 8.20 4.71
N VAL A 28 6.61 8.32 3.42
CA VAL A 28 7.85 7.88 2.79
C VAL A 28 8.34 8.96 1.82
N PRO A 29 9.66 9.04 1.55
CA PRO A 29 10.20 10.15 0.77
C PRO A 29 9.81 10.08 -0.72
N ALA A 30 9.62 8.88 -1.27
CA ALA A 30 9.21 8.69 -2.65
C ALA A 30 8.39 7.41 -2.81
N VAL A 31 7.34 7.48 -3.65
CA VAL A 31 6.46 6.36 -4.00
C VAL A 31 6.32 6.28 -5.52
N GLU A 32 6.32 5.06 -6.03
CA GLU A 32 5.98 4.70 -7.39
C GLU A 32 4.73 3.83 -7.37
N VAL A 33 3.61 4.35 -7.86
CA VAL A 33 2.37 3.58 -7.99
C VAL A 33 2.50 2.59 -9.15
N TYR A 34 2.40 1.30 -8.85
CA TYR A 34 2.54 0.21 -9.83
C TYR A 34 1.18 -0.24 -10.39
N SER A 35 0.15 -0.28 -9.55
CA SER A 35 -1.23 -0.63 -9.93
C SER A 35 -2.24 0.11 -9.03
N ILE A 36 -3.53 -0.22 -9.16
CA ILE A 36 -4.60 0.33 -8.30
C ILE A 36 -4.42 -0.03 -6.82
N ASP A 37 -3.72 -1.10 -6.50
CA ASP A 37 -3.58 -1.64 -5.15
C ASP A 37 -2.11 -1.88 -4.73
N GLU A 38 -1.15 -1.55 -5.60
CA GLU A 38 0.27 -1.79 -5.36
C GLU A 38 1.12 -0.55 -5.63
N ALA A 39 2.10 -0.32 -4.75
CA ALA A 39 3.10 0.74 -4.91
C ALA A 39 4.44 0.30 -4.32
N PHE A 40 5.53 0.87 -4.86
CA PHE A 40 6.87 0.73 -4.31
C PHE A 40 7.30 2.04 -3.66
N ALA A 41 7.88 1.97 -2.48
CA ALA A 41 8.49 3.12 -1.83
C ALA A 41 10.01 2.99 -1.88
N ASP A 42 10.70 4.07 -2.27
CA ASP A 42 12.15 4.15 -2.10
C ASP A 42 12.45 4.60 -0.68
N LEU A 43 13.09 3.74 0.11
CA LEU A 43 13.46 3.98 1.50
C LEU A 43 14.97 4.21 1.66
N THR A 44 15.70 4.39 0.56
CA THR A 44 17.15 4.59 0.57
C THR A 44 17.54 5.79 1.43
N GLY A 45 18.46 5.58 2.37
CA GLY A 45 18.93 6.62 3.27
C GLY A 45 17.94 7.00 4.39
N MET A 46 16.79 6.33 4.49
CA MET A 46 15.84 6.60 5.56
C MET A 46 16.36 6.01 6.89
N PRO A 47 16.49 6.82 7.96
CA PRO A 47 16.96 6.33 9.24
C PRO A 47 15.87 5.52 9.98
N GLY A 48 16.31 4.69 10.94
CA GLY A 48 15.41 3.99 11.86
C GLY A 48 15.00 2.58 11.41
N ASN A 49 14.03 2.01 12.11
CA ASN A 49 13.59 0.64 11.90
C ASN A 49 12.53 0.56 10.78
N LEU A 50 12.92 0.10 9.59
CA LEU A 50 12.01 -0.05 8.44
C LEU A 50 10.85 -1.03 8.71
N THR A 51 11.03 -1.98 9.63
CA THR A 51 9.94 -2.90 10.04
C THR A 51 8.86 -2.15 10.82
N GLU A 52 9.25 -1.23 11.70
CA GLU A 52 8.30 -0.37 12.44
C GLU A 52 7.62 0.63 11.51
N LEU A 53 8.35 1.18 10.52
CA LEU A 53 7.74 1.98 9.46
C LEU A 53 6.65 1.17 8.74
N GLY A 54 6.96 -0.04 8.26
CA GLY A 54 6.00 -0.87 7.54
C GLY A 54 4.76 -1.21 8.37
N ARG A 55 4.94 -1.51 9.67
CA ARG A 55 3.83 -1.70 10.60
C ARG A 55 2.99 -0.42 10.77
N SER A 56 3.64 0.74 10.84
CA SER A 56 2.97 2.03 10.97
C SER A 56 2.18 2.39 9.72
N ILE A 57 2.72 2.14 8.53
CA ILE A 57 2.02 2.32 7.25
C ILE A 57 0.77 1.45 7.23
N ARG A 58 0.91 0.14 7.48
CA ARG A 58 -0.22 -0.79 7.52
C ARG A 58 -1.30 -0.35 8.51
N ALA A 59 -0.90 0.06 9.71
CA ALA A 59 -1.84 0.52 10.74
C ALA A 59 -2.57 1.80 10.32
N LYS A 60 -1.85 2.79 9.74
CA LYS A 60 -2.44 4.07 9.32
C LYS A 60 -3.39 3.88 8.14
N VAL A 61 -3.01 3.09 7.14
CA VAL A 61 -3.88 2.77 6.00
C VAL A 61 -5.17 2.11 6.50
N HIS A 62 -5.05 1.05 7.30
CA HIS A 62 -6.23 0.36 7.84
C HIS A 62 -7.12 1.30 8.68
N ARG A 63 -6.54 2.15 9.53
CA ARG A 63 -7.29 3.12 10.35
C ARG A 63 -8.07 4.13 9.50
N CYS A 64 -7.50 4.58 8.38
CA CYS A 64 -8.05 5.66 7.58
C CYS A 64 -8.99 5.19 6.46
N THR A 65 -8.78 3.98 5.93
CA THR A 65 -9.55 3.47 4.78
C THR A 65 -10.34 2.20 5.08
N GLY A 66 -10.04 1.51 6.18
CA GLY A 66 -10.58 0.19 6.48
C GLY A 66 -10.00 -0.94 5.62
N ILE A 67 -9.04 -0.64 4.71
CA ILE A 67 -8.45 -1.63 3.81
C ILE A 67 -7.19 -2.22 4.46
N PRO A 68 -7.10 -3.55 4.63
CA PRO A 68 -5.86 -4.20 5.05
C PRO A 68 -4.85 -4.18 3.90
N VAL A 69 -3.58 -3.93 4.22
CA VAL A 69 -2.47 -3.95 3.25
C VAL A 69 -1.31 -4.81 3.75
N GLY A 70 -0.59 -5.41 2.80
CA GLY A 70 0.70 -6.06 3.03
C GLY A 70 1.86 -5.07 2.83
N VAL A 71 2.96 -5.26 3.55
CA VAL A 71 4.19 -4.47 3.37
C VAL A 71 5.38 -5.40 3.36
N GLY A 72 6.08 -5.46 2.23
CA GLY A 72 7.37 -6.14 2.07
C GLY A 72 8.50 -5.12 2.00
N VAL A 73 9.62 -5.41 2.66
CA VAL A 73 10.82 -4.56 2.64
C VAL A 73 12.01 -5.42 2.27
N ALA A 74 12.67 -5.10 1.17
CA ALA A 74 13.86 -5.80 0.70
C ALA A 74 14.74 -4.89 -0.16
N PRO A 75 16.01 -5.26 -0.44
CA PRO A 75 16.93 -4.44 -1.22
C PRO A 75 16.52 -4.22 -2.69
N THR A 76 15.58 -5.02 -3.22
CA THR A 76 15.10 -4.89 -4.60
C THR A 76 13.57 -4.97 -4.64
N LYS A 77 12.96 -4.30 -5.64
CA LYS A 77 11.50 -4.34 -5.87
C LYS A 77 10.98 -5.77 -5.99
N THR A 78 11.72 -6.64 -6.70
CA THR A 78 11.36 -8.05 -6.86
C THR A 78 11.29 -8.77 -5.52
N LEU A 79 12.33 -8.67 -4.70
CA LEU A 79 12.36 -9.32 -3.39
C LEU A 79 11.31 -8.75 -2.42
N ALA A 80 10.97 -7.47 -2.55
CA ALA A 80 9.96 -6.83 -1.72
C ALA A 80 8.53 -7.27 -2.09
N LYS A 81 8.32 -7.76 -3.32
CA LYS A 81 7.02 -8.19 -3.84
C LYS A 81 6.71 -9.67 -3.58
N LEU A 82 7.74 -10.51 -3.40
CA LEU A 82 7.62 -11.94 -3.12
C LEU A 82 7.03 -12.21 -1.73
#